data_AF-A0A832B6T4-F1
#
_entry.id   AF-A0A832B6T4-F1
#
_cell.length_a   1.000
_cell.length_b   1.000
_cell.length_c   1.000
_cell.angle_alpha   90.00
_cell.angle_beta   90.00
_cell.angle_gamma   90.00
#
_symmetry.space_group_name_H-M   'P 1'
#
loop_
_entity.id
_entity.type
_entity.pdbx_description
1 polymer ?
#
loop_
_entity_poly.entity_id
_entity_poly.type
_entity_poly.pdbx_seq_one_letter_code
_entity_poly.pdbx_strand_id
1 'polypeptide(L)'
;PQDHHFQQMSAAIENHPVFPDRTSVMWTRVEACNTLRLRIWERGVGETMGCGTGACAAAVAAILQERVHSPVIVASAGGELRVEWQPGGTIRLTGPAEYVFRGTYPLDPDGDAH
;
A
#
# COMPACT_ATOMS: atom_id res chain seq x y z
N PRO A 1 8.69 8.73 -8.96
CA PRO A 1 9.65 9.80 -8.56
C PRO A 1 11.08 9.23 -8.64
N GLN A 2 12.09 10.09 -8.83
CA GLN A 2 13.50 9.69 -8.65
C GLN A 2 13.75 9.25 -7.20
N ASP A 3 14.70 8.33 -6.99
CA ASP A 3 14.90 7.67 -5.70
C ASP A 3 15.22 8.64 -4.56
N HIS A 4 16.18 9.56 -4.76
CA HIS A 4 16.55 10.51 -3.72
C HIS A 4 15.34 11.35 -3.24
N HIS A 5 14.55 11.86 -4.18
CA HIS A 5 13.37 12.66 -3.86
C HIS A 5 12.30 11.85 -3.13
N PHE A 6 12.05 10.61 -3.59
CA PHE A 6 11.10 9.70 -2.94
C PHE A 6 11.49 9.42 -1.49
N GLN A 7 12.75 9.07 -1.25
CA GLN A 7 13.27 8.73 0.07
C GLN A 7 13.18 9.93 1.03
N GLN A 8 13.68 11.08 0.61
CA GLN A 8 13.68 12.30 1.44
C GLN A 8 12.26 12.75 1.78
N MET A 9 11.38 12.84 0.79
CA MET A 9 10.05 13.41 0.99
C MET A 9 9.13 12.44 1.74
N SER A 10 9.24 11.13 1.49
CA SER A 10 8.42 10.16 2.22
C SER A 10 8.78 10.10 3.71
N ALA A 11 10.08 10.12 4.05
CA ALA A 11 10.52 10.19 5.44
C ALA A 11 10.07 11.49 6.13
N ALA A 12 10.10 12.63 5.41
CA ALA A 12 9.62 13.91 5.93
C ALA A 12 8.11 13.91 6.17
N ILE A 13 7.31 13.34 5.24
CA ILE A 13 5.84 13.25 5.39
C ILE A 13 5.46 12.26 6.49
N GLU A 14 6.12 11.10 6.57
CA GLU A 14 5.89 10.10 7.62
C GLU A 14 5.98 10.74 9.01
N ASN A 15 6.98 11.58 9.23
CA ASN A 15 7.27 12.21 10.51
C ASN A 15 6.68 13.63 10.64
N HIS A 16 5.81 14.04 9.72
CA HIS A 16 5.25 15.39 9.75
C HIS A 16 4.33 15.56 10.98
N PRO A 17 4.41 16.67 11.74
CA PRO A 17 3.65 16.86 12.99
C PRO A 17 2.12 16.74 12.88
N VAL A 18 1.57 16.86 11.67
CA VAL A 18 0.12 16.65 11.41
C VAL A 18 -0.31 15.19 11.59
N PHE A 19 0.64 14.26 11.60
CA PHE A 19 0.43 12.83 11.86
C PHE A 19 1.17 12.46 13.16
N PRO A 20 0.55 12.64 14.34
CA PRO A 20 1.19 12.35 15.63
C PRO A 20 1.66 10.89 15.74
N ASP A 21 0.89 9.97 15.17
CA ASP A 21 1.19 8.54 15.11
C ASP A 21 1.95 8.14 13.83
N ARG A 22 2.51 9.13 13.12
CA ARG A 22 3.12 9.02 11.79
C ARG A 22 2.15 8.51 10.72
N THR A 23 2.60 8.39 9.47
CA THR A 23 1.76 7.88 8.37
C THR A 23 2.54 7.12 7.31
N SER A 24 1.87 6.21 6.62
CA SER A 24 2.37 5.62 5.36
C SER A 24 2.09 6.57 4.20
N VAL A 25 2.99 6.62 3.20
CA VAL A 25 2.89 7.53 2.05
C VAL A 25 2.75 6.73 0.76
N MET A 26 1.59 6.87 0.12
CA MET A 26 1.28 6.21 -1.16
C MET A 26 1.51 7.17 -2.33
N TRP A 27 2.70 7.12 -2.94
CA TRP A 27 2.99 7.93 -4.12
C TRP A 27 2.25 7.35 -5.31
N THR A 28 1.24 8.08 -5.78
CA THR A 28 0.29 7.57 -6.77
C THR A 28 0.42 8.34 -8.09
N ARG A 29 0.59 7.60 -9.19
CA ARG A 29 0.48 8.12 -10.55
C ARG A 29 -0.78 7.53 -11.19
N VAL A 30 -1.63 8.37 -11.76
CA VAL A 30 -2.73 7.92 -12.62
C VAL A 30 -2.16 7.59 -13.99
N GLU A 31 -2.44 6.38 -14.48
CA GLU A 31 -2.08 5.89 -15.80
C GLU A 31 -3.34 5.77 -16.68
N ALA A 32 -3.18 5.34 -17.93
CA ALA A 32 -4.31 5.07 -18.80
C ALA A 32 -5.15 3.89 -18.30
N CYS A 33 -6.33 3.69 -18.90
CA CYS A 33 -7.17 2.51 -18.66
C CYS A 33 -7.56 2.29 -17.19
N ASN A 34 -7.75 3.39 -16.44
CA ASN A 34 -8.25 3.32 -15.07
C ASN A 34 -7.31 2.57 -14.10
N THR A 35 -6.00 2.79 -14.31
CA THR A 35 -4.92 2.18 -13.55
C THR A 35 -4.16 3.21 -12.74
N LEU A 36 -3.79 2.85 -11.53
CA LEU A 36 -2.88 3.60 -10.66
C LEU A 36 -1.56 2.85 -10.55
N ARG A 37 -0.44 3.57 -10.63
CA ARG A 37 0.87 3.04 -10.25
C ARG A 37 1.31 3.63 -8.92
N LEU A 38 1.66 2.74 -8.00
CA LEU A 38 2.11 3.08 -6.66
C LEU A 38 3.62 2.90 -6.49
N ARG A 39 4.20 3.81 -5.72
CA ARG A 39 5.44 3.59 -4.97
C ARG A 39 5.15 3.82 -3.50
N ILE A 40 5.53 2.87 -2.65
CA ILE A 40 4.95 2.71 -1.31
C ILE A 40 6.03 3.00 -0.27
N TRP A 41 5.72 3.89 0.66
CA TRP A 41 6.47 4.08 1.89
C TRP A 41 5.62 3.69 3.09
N GLU A 42 5.98 2.64 3.80
CA GLU A 42 5.29 2.19 5.00
C GLU A 42 5.88 2.80 6.27
N ARG A 43 4.98 3.29 7.13
CA ARG A 43 5.31 3.82 8.45
C ARG A 43 6.17 2.84 9.24
N GLY A 44 7.34 3.29 9.69
CA GLY A 44 8.28 2.51 10.49
C GLY A 44 9.06 1.45 9.72
N VAL A 45 8.86 1.32 8.41
CA VAL A 45 9.48 0.28 7.57
C VAL A 45 10.32 0.91 6.45
N GLY A 46 9.79 1.92 5.76
CA GLY A 46 10.38 2.50 4.56
C GLY A 46 9.76 1.96 3.28
N GLU A 47 10.55 1.82 2.22
CA GLU A 47 10.02 1.36 0.92
C GLU A 47 9.62 -0.12 0.96
N THR A 48 8.38 -0.42 0.57
CA THR A 48 7.87 -1.80 0.46
C THR A 48 7.35 -2.10 -0.94
N MET A 49 7.25 -3.39 -1.28
CA MET A 49 6.83 -3.80 -2.61
C MET A 49 5.31 -3.70 -2.81
N GLY A 50 4.52 -3.91 -1.76
CA GLY A 50 3.06 -3.94 -1.84
C GLY A 50 2.42 -3.69 -0.48
N CYS A 51 1.25 -3.06 -0.49
CA CYS A 51 0.45 -2.77 0.70
C CYS A 51 -1.04 -2.81 0.31
N GLY A 52 -1.79 -3.82 0.75
CA GLY A 52 -3.20 -3.97 0.40
C GLY A 52 -4.06 -2.78 0.84
N THR A 53 -3.86 -2.34 2.09
CA THR A 53 -4.57 -1.16 2.64
C THR A 53 -4.17 0.13 1.92
N GLY A 54 -2.88 0.28 1.58
CA GLY A 54 -2.38 1.42 0.82
C GLY A 54 -2.98 1.50 -0.59
N ALA A 55 -3.12 0.35 -1.27
CA ALA A 55 -3.79 0.26 -2.57
C ALA A 55 -5.25 0.70 -2.50
N CYS A 56 -5.99 0.23 -1.50
CA CYS A 56 -7.36 0.66 -1.24
C CYS A 56 -7.46 2.18 -1.03
N ALA A 57 -6.62 2.74 -0.17
CA ALA A 57 -6.62 4.17 0.13
C ALA A 57 -6.33 5.02 -1.12
N ALA A 58 -5.35 4.62 -1.94
CA ALA A 58 -5.01 5.31 -3.18
C ALA A 58 -6.17 5.28 -4.20
N ALA A 59 -6.81 4.12 -4.37
CA ALA A 59 -7.97 3.99 -5.26
C ALA A 59 -9.14 4.87 -4.81
N VAL A 60 -9.50 4.84 -3.52
CA VAL A 60 -10.56 5.68 -2.96
C VAL A 60 -10.25 7.16 -3.15
N ALA A 61 -9.02 7.59 -2.83
CA ALA A 61 -8.61 8.99 -3.00
C ALA A 61 -8.70 9.44 -4.47
N ALA A 62 -8.29 8.59 -5.42
CA ALA A 62 -8.34 8.91 -6.84
C ALA A 62 -9.78 8.94 -7.39
N ILE A 63 -10.68 8.08 -6.89
CA ILE A 63 -12.12 8.10 -7.21
C ILE A 63 -12.77 9.39 -6.68
N LEU A 64 -12.49 9.76 -5.43
CA LEU A 64 -13.01 10.99 -4.82
C LEU A 64 -12.52 12.26 -5.53
N GLN A 65 -11.35 12.19 -6.18
CA GLN A 65 -10.80 13.26 -7.00
C GLN A 65 -11.26 13.21 -8.47
N GLU A 66 -12.19 12.31 -8.82
CA GLU A 66 -12.72 12.12 -10.18
C GLU A 66 -11.63 11.81 -11.23
N ARG A 67 -10.48 11.25 -10.81
CA ARG A 67 -9.36 10.92 -11.70
C ARG A 67 -9.47 9.53 -12.32
N VAL A 68 -10.22 8.65 -11.67
CA VAL A 68 -10.50 7.25 -12.04
C VAL A 68 -11.92 6.91 -11.57
N HIS A 69 -12.51 5.85 -12.11
CA HIS A 69 -13.80 5.32 -11.69
C HIS A 69 -13.65 3.91 -11.13
N SER A 70 -14.51 3.43 -10.24
CA SER A 70 -14.46 2.01 -9.86
C SER A 70 -14.93 1.15 -11.04
N PRO A 71 -14.28 0.02 -11.36
CA PRO A 71 -13.19 -0.65 -10.62
C PRO A 71 -11.78 -0.24 -11.08
N VAL A 72 -10.86 -0.01 -10.13
CA VAL A 72 -9.51 0.52 -10.38
C VAL A 72 -8.47 -0.60 -10.30
N ILE A 73 -7.54 -0.64 -11.26
CA ILE A 73 -6.32 -1.46 -11.13
C ILE A 73 -5.25 -0.67 -10.41
N VAL A 74 -4.60 -1.26 -9.44
CA VAL A 74 -3.54 -0.66 -8.65
C VAL A 74 -2.29 -1.51 -8.77
N ALA A 75 -1.31 -1.02 -9.53
CA ALA A 75 -0.04 -1.68 -9.78
C ALA A 75 1.04 -1.16 -8.82
N SER A 76 1.82 -2.08 -8.25
CA SER A 76 2.97 -1.81 -7.38
C SER A 76 4.15 -2.70 -7.78
N ALA A 77 5.29 -2.57 -7.10
CA ALA A 77 6.43 -3.46 -7.34
C ALA A 77 6.11 -4.93 -6.99
N GLY A 78 5.19 -5.16 -6.06
CA GLY A 78 4.72 -6.48 -5.63
C GLY A 78 3.59 -7.07 -6.49
N GLY A 79 3.19 -6.39 -7.57
CA GLY A 79 2.14 -6.85 -8.48
C GLY A 79 0.89 -5.97 -8.47
N GLU A 80 -0.17 -6.49 -9.08
CA GLU A 80 -1.43 -5.78 -9.31
C GLU A 80 -2.53 -6.23 -8.37
N LEU A 81 -3.30 -5.25 -7.89
CA LEU A 81 -4.51 -5.43 -7.12
C LEU A 81 -5.68 -4.74 -7.82
N ARG A 82 -6.86 -5.35 -7.78
CA ARG A 82 -8.10 -4.73 -8.24
C ARG A 82 -8.88 -4.22 -7.04
N VAL A 83 -9.21 -2.93 -7.06
CA VAL A 83 -9.98 -2.26 -6.01
C VAL A 83 -11.33 -1.82 -6.56
N GLU A 84 -12.40 -2.18 -5.87
CA GLU A 84 -13.75 -1.77 -6.20
C GLU A 84 -14.36 -1.02 -5.03
N TRP A 85 -14.87 0.18 -5.27
CA TRP A 85 -15.46 1.02 -4.23
C TRP A 85 -16.40 2.08 -4.82
N GLN A 86 -17.44 2.41 -4.08
CA GLN A 86 -18.35 3.52 -4.36
C GLN A 86 -18.53 4.36 -3.09
N PRO A 87 -18.81 5.67 -3.18
CA PRO A 87 -19.02 6.53 -2.01
C PRO A 87 -20.03 5.94 -1.02
N GLY A 88 -19.63 5.83 0.26
CA GLY A 88 -20.45 5.24 1.32
C GLY A 88 -20.53 3.71 1.33
N GLY A 89 -19.90 3.03 0.36
CA GLY A 89 -19.87 1.57 0.26
C GLY A 89 -18.65 0.91 0.88
N THR A 90 -18.69 -0.42 0.94
CA THR A 90 -17.57 -1.27 1.35
C THR A 90 -16.51 -1.35 0.25
N ILE A 91 -15.22 -1.31 0.63
CA ILE A 91 -14.12 -1.52 -0.30
C ILE A 91 -13.92 -3.02 -0.52
N ARG A 92 -13.87 -3.46 -1.78
CA ARG A 92 -13.48 -4.82 -2.16
C ARG A 92 -12.10 -4.81 -2.80
N LEU A 93 -11.18 -5.62 -2.25
CA LEU A 93 -9.82 -5.79 -2.72
C LEU A 93 -9.63 -7.22 -3.24
N THR A 94 -9.16 -7.36 -4.47
CA THR A 94 -8.86 -8.64 -5.09
C THR A 94 -7.42 -8.66 -5.57
N GLY A 95 -6.69 -9.73 -5.26
CA GLY A 95 -5.29 -9.92 -5.66
C GLY A 95 -4.91 -11.39 -5.69
N PRO A 96 -3.77 -11.74 -6.31
CA PRO A 96 -3.26 -13.09 -6.30
C PRO A 96 -2.76 -13.49 -4.90
N ALA A 97 -2.76 -14.80 -4.64
CA ALA A 97 -2.13 -15.40 -3.48
C ALA A 97 -1.35 -16.62 -3.95
N GLU A 98 -0.08 -16.71 -3.55
CA GLU A 98 0.83 -17.78 -3.98
C GLU A 98 1.32 -18.57 -2.77
N TYR A 99 1.33 -19.90 -2.91
CA TYR A 99 1.91 -20.78 -1.92
C TYR A 99 3.43 -20.83 -2.10
N VAL A 100 4.18 -20.41 -1.08
CA VAL A 100 5.65 -20.38 -1.13
C VAL A 100 6.25 -21.67 -0.57
N PHE A 101 5.88 -22.05 0.66
CA PHE A 101 6.38 -23.26 1.32
C PHE A 101 5.46 -23.70 2.47
N ARG A 102 5.74 -24.88 3.03
CA ARG A 102 5.19 -25.36 4.30
C ARG A 102 6.30 -25.95 5.15
N GLY A 103 6.22 -25.76 6.46
CA GLY A 103 7.15 -26.30 7.44
C GLY A 103 6.48 -26.57 8.79
N THR A 104 7.28 -27.04 9.74
CA THR A 104 6.89 -27.26 11.13
C THR A 104 7.76 -26.36 12.01
N TYR A 105 7.15 -25.62 12.94
CA TYR A 105 7.87 -24.77 13.90
C TYR A 105 7.67 -25.34 15.31
N PRO A 106 8.74 -25.77 16.02
CA PRO A 106 8.62 -26.18 17.41
C PRO A 106 8.35 -24.94 18.26
N LEU A 107 7.25 -24.97 19.03
CA LEU A 107 7.00 -23.98 20.07
C LEU A 107 7.69 -24.46 21.33
N ASP A 108 8.64 -23.68 21.86
CA ASP A 108 9.22 -23.92 23.17
C ASP A 108 8.33 -23.23 24.23
N PRO A 109 7.62 -23.98 25.09
CA PRO A 109 6.75 -23.40 26.10
C PRO A 109 7.51 -22.69 27.24
N ASP A 110 8.83 -22.88 27.38
CA ASP A 110 9.64 -22.39 28.51
C ASP A 110 10.65 -21.28 28.13
N GLY A 111 10.53 -20.69 26.93
CA GLY A 111 11.59 -19.88 26.31
C GLY A 111 12.19 -18.74 27.16
N ASP A 112 13.41 -18.97 27.66
CA ASP A 112 14.38 -17.90 27.96
C ASP A 112 14.71 -17.17 26.65
N ALA A 113 14.30 -15.91 26.55
CA ALA A 113 14.63 -15.05 25.44
C ALA A 113 16.14 -14.74 25.43
N HIS A 114 16.84 -15.19 24.39
CA HIS A 114 18.15 -14.66 24.01
C HIS A 114 18.01 -13.40 23.15
#